data_AF-A0A7X9DZT9-F1
#
_entry.id   AF-A0A7X9DZT9-F1
#
_cell.length_a   1.000
_cell.length_b   1.000
_cell.length_c   1.000
_cell.angle_alpha   90.00
_cell.angle_beta   90.00
_cell.angle_gamma   90.00
#
_symmetry.space_group_name_H-M   'P 1'
#
loop_
_entity.id
_entity.type
_entity.pdbx_description
1 polymer ?
#
loop_
_entity_poly.entity_id
_entity_poly.type
_entity_poly.pdbx_seq_one_letter_code
_entity_poly.pdbx_strand_id
1 'polypeptide(L)'
;MKGIREPAVAGMFYPASAAKLKEEINYLLGEARIDKQFTNVVGIVSPHAGYVYSGKTAALAFNSPLKKDYNTVIIISPSHREYFRGISIFDGDAYRTPLGDVPLNNEMIDKIISDSK
;
A
#
# COMPACT_ATOMS: atom_id res chain seq x y z
N MET A 1 20.65 -10.23 -4.85
CA MET A 1 19.38 -9.90 -4.19
C MET A 1 19.73 -9.28 -2.84
N LYS A 2 19.36 -8.03 -2.61
CA LYS A 2 19.55 -7.29 -1.36
C LYS A 2 18.60 -7.75 -0.25
N GLY A 3 17.48 -8.39 -0.60
CA GLY A 3 16.58 -9.05 0.34
C GLY A 3 15.10 -8.72 0.14
N ILE A 4 14.22 -9.53 0.72
CA ILE A 4 12.76 -9.34 0.65
C ILE A 4 12.25 -8.99 2.04
N ARG A 5 11.41 -7.95 2.13
CA ARG A 5 10.75 -7.58 3.38
C ARG A 5 9.49 -8.41 3.60
N GLU A 6 9.53 -9.25 4.63
CA GLU A 6 8.39 -10.07 5.05
C GLU A 6 7.25 -9.21 5.65
N PRO A 7 5.98 -9.66 5.55
CA PRO A 7 4.84 -8.93 6.09
C PRO A 7 4.86 -8.94 7.62
N ALA A 8 4.86 -7.76 8.23
CA ALA A 8 4.96 -7.64 9.69
C ALA A 8 3.64 -7.88 10.44
N VAL A 9 2.49 -7.86 9.75
CA VAL A 9 1.14 -7.89 10.38
C VAL A 9 0.15 -8.83 9.69
N ALA A 10 0.61 -9.67 8.77
CA ALA A 10 -0.22 -10.72 8.18
C ALA A 10 -0.70 -11.69 9.27
N GLY A 11 -1.99 -12.02 9.27
CA GLY A 11 -2.64 -12.81 10.31
C GLY A 11 -3.08 -12.01 11.54
N MET A 12 -2.73 -10.72 11.63
CA MET A 12 -3.16 -9.82 12.71
C MET A 12 -4.07 -8.70 12.19
N PHE A 13 -3.61 -7.95 11.18
CA PHE A 13 -4.36 -6.80 10.64
C PHE A 13 -5.22 -7.19 9.44
N TYR A 14 -4.80 -8.23 8.73
CA TYR A 14 -5.47 -8.79 7.56
C TYR A 14 -5.10 -10.28 7.47
N PRO A 15 -5.86 -11.11 6.73
CA PRO A 15 -5.59 -12.54 6.63
C PRO A 15 -4.18 -12.85 6.08
N ALA A 16 -3.49 -13.82 6.70
CA ALA A 16 -2.22 -14.34 6.18
C ALA A 16 -2.40 -15.28 4.97
N SER A 17 -3.61 -15.82 4.77
CA SER A 17 -3.93 -16.68 3.63
C SER A 17 -4.22 -15.85 2.39
N ALA A 18 -3.54 -16.14 1.29
CA ALA A 18 -3.77 -15.50 -0.01
C ALA A 18 -5.24 -15.54 -0.45
N ALA A 19 -5.86 -16.72 -0.33
CA ALA A 19 -7.25 -16.94 -0.73
C ALA A 19 -8.23 -16.10 0.10
N LYS A 20 -8.09 -16.13 1.43
CA LYS A 20 -8.93 -15.34 2.35
C LYS A 20 -8.73 -13.85 2.17
N LEU A 21 -7.48 -13.41 2.00
CA LEU A 21 -7.17 -12.00 1.78
C LEU A 21 -7.81 -11.50 0.47
N LYS A 22 -7.73 -12.29 -0.61
CA LYS A 22 -8.37 -11.96 -1.89
C LYS A 22 -9.88 -11.87 -1.77
N GLU A 23 -10.51 -12.82 -1.07
CA GLU A 23 -11.94 -12.81 -0.80
C GLU A 23 -12.36 -11.55 -0.02
N GLU A 24 -11.65 -11.23 1.06
CA GLU A 24 -11.95 -10.06 1.89
C GLU A 24 -11.76 -8.74 1.12
N ILE A 25 -10.68 -8.61 0.34
CA ILE A 25 -10.46 -7.44 -0.52
C ILE A 25 -11.58 -7.29 -1.54
N ASN A 26 -11.97 -8.36 -2.22
CA ASN A 26 -13.06 -8.32 -3.21
C ASN A 26 -14.40 -7.93 -2.57
N TYR A 27 -14.69 -8.47 -1.38
CA TYR A 27 -15.88 -8.09 -0.62
C TYR A 27 -15.87 -6.61 -0.26
N LEU A 28 -14.76 -6.11 0.32
CA LEU A 28 -14.62 -4.71 0.72
C LEU A 28 -14.76 -3.75 -0.47
N LEU A 29 -14.11 -4.06 -1.60
CA LEU A 29 -14.20 -3.28 -2.83
C LEU A 29 -15.59 -3.37 -3.47
N GLY A 30 -16.29 -4.50 -3.37
CA GLY A 30 -17.65 -4.66 -3.89
C GLY A 30 -18.70 -3.84 -3.13
N GLU A 31 -18.51 -3.68 -1.82
CA GLU A 31 -19.41 -2.90 -0.95
C GLU A 31 -19.18 -1.38 -1.04
N ALA A 32 -17.98 -0.96 -1.43
CA ALA A 32 -17.60 0.45 -1.46
C ALA A 32 -18.24 1.20 -2.64
N ARG A 33 -19.28 1.99 -2.35
CA ARG A 33 -19.97 2.84 -3.34
C ARG A 33 -19.48 4.28 -3.24
N ILE A 34 -19.11 4.85 -4.38
CA ILE A 34 -18.68 6.25 -4.48
C ILE A 34 -19.67 7.00 -5.37
N ASP A 35 -20.45 7.88 -4.75
CA ASP A 35 -21.42 8.70 -5.48
C ASP A 35 -20.78 9.95 -6.11
N LYS A 36 -19.56 10.29 -5.69
CA LYS A 36 -18.83 11.46 -6.16
C LYS A 36 -17.93 11.13 -7.34
N GLN A 37 -18.10 11.86 -8.43
CA GLN A 37 -17.20 11.77 -9.57
C GLN A 37 -15.95 12.61 -9.30
N PHE A 38 -14.79 11.97 -9.42
CA PHE A 38 -13.50 12.63 -9.41
C PHE A 38 -12.88 12.52 -10.80
N THR A 39 -12.17 13.56 -11.24
CA THR A 39 -11.40 13.55 -12.48
C THR A 39 -9.93 13.72 -12.15
N ASN A 40 -9.05 13.07 -12.94
CA ASN A 40 -7.59 13.19 -12.80
C ASN A 40 -7.03 12.87 -11.41
N VAL A 41 -7.56 11.83 -10.73
CA VAL A 41 -7.02 11.37 -9.45
C VAL A 41 -5.61 10.79 -9.66
N VAL A 42 -4.62 11.36 -9.00
CA VAL A 42 -3.21 10.93 -9.08
C VAL A 42 -2.71 10.24 -7.80
N GLY A 43 -3.54 10.20 -6.76
CA GLY A 43 -3.21 9.58 -5.48
C GLY A 43 -4.40 9.56 -4.54
N ILE A 44 -4.26 8.79 -3.47
CA ILE A 44 -5.28 8.64 -2.42
C ILE A 44 -4.66 8.71 -1.03
N VAL A 45 -5.49 9.05 -0.05
CA VAL A 45 -5.20 8.88 1.37
C VAL A 45 -6.09 7.76 1.88
N SER A 46 -5.50 6.78 2.55
CA SER A 46 -6.20 5.58 3.03
C SER A 46 -5.78 5.26 4.47
N PRO A 47 -6.70 4.85 5.35
CA PRO A 47 -6.35 4.42 6.70
C PRO A 47 -5.59 3.09 6.68
N HIS A 48 -4.74 2.88 7.70
CA HIS A 48 -3.85 1.70 7.80
C HIS A 48 -4.11 0.83 9.05
N ALA A 49 -5.29 0.92 9.67
CA ALA A 49 -5.68 -0.02 10.73
C ALA A 49 -6.03 -1.41 10.15
N GLY A 50 -6.28 -2.38 11.04
CA GLY A 50 -6.74 -3.71 10.61
C GLY A 50 -8.02 -3.63 9.78
N TYR A 51 -8.19 -4.54 8.82
CA TYR A 51 -9.28 -4.51 7.83
C TYR A 51 -10.67 -4.55 8.47
N VAL A 52 -10.81 -5.25 9.61
CA VAL A 52 -12.04 -5.28 10.41
C VAL A 52 -12.49 -3.88 10.84
N TYR A 53 -11.54 -2.96 11.08
CA TYR A 53 -11.82 -1.61 11.56
C TYR A 53 -11.88 -0.58 10.42
N SER A 54 -10.95 -0.64 9.47
CA SER A 54 -10.79 0.42 8.47
C SER A 54 -10.91 -0.04 7.01
N GLY A 55 -11.11 -1.34 6.77
CA GLY A 55 -11.15 -1.91 5.42
C GLY A 55 -12.21 -1.27 4.52
N LYS A 56 -13.40 -1.02 5.06
CA LYS A 56 -14.51 -0.37 4.31
C LYS A 56 -14.14 1.06 3.88
N THR A 57 -13.52 1.83 4.77
CA THR A 57 -13.05 3.19 4.45
C THR A 57 -11.91 3.18 3.46
N ALA A 58 -10.95 2.25 3.60
CA ALA A 58 -9.87 2.07 2.64
C ALA A 58 -10.40 1.73 1.24
N ALA A 59 -11.41 0.86 1.15
CA ALA A 59 -12.03 0.47 -0.11
C ALA A 59 -12.66 1.66 -0.86
N LEU A 60 -13.26 2.63 -0.15
CA LEU A 60 -13.74 3.87 -0.79
C LEU A 60 -12.60 4.66 -1.45
N ALA A 61 -11.41 4.68 -0.85
CA ALA A 61 -10.26 5.33 -1.46
C ALA A 61 -9.80 4.56 -2.72
N PHE A 62 -9.67 3.24 -2.63
CA PHE A 62 -9.21 2.40 -3.74
C PHE A 62 -10.21 2.28 -4.91
N ASN A 63 -11.51 2.45 -4.67
CA ASN A 63 -12.52 2.52 -5.73
C ASN A 63 -12.60 3.89 -6.41
N SER A 64 -11.86 4.89 -5.94
CA SER A 64 -11.79 6.18 -6.63
C SER A 64 -11.28 5.99 -8.07
N PRO A 65 -11.61 6.89 -9.01
CA PRO A 65 -11.21 6.77 -10.43
C PRO A 65 -9.73 7.12 -10.62
N LEU A 66 -8.87 6.41 -9.87
CA LEU A 66 -7.44 6.31 -10.10
C LEU A 66 -7.22 5.81 -11.53
N LYS A 67 -6.21 6.37 -12.20
CA LYS A 67 -5.72 5.77 -13.44
C LYS A 67 -5.25 4.36 -13.08
N LYS A 68 -5.71 3.33 -13.78
CA LYS A 68 -5.34 1.94 -13.40
C LYS A 68 -3.94 1.56 -13.90
N ASP A 69 -3.37 2.37 -14.79
CA ASP A 69 -2.08 2.12 -15.42
C ASP A 69 -0.97 2.92 -14.73
N TYR A 70 -0.62 2.53 -13.52
CA TYR A 70 0.58 3.05 -12.84
C TYR A 70 1.71 2.03 -12.91
N ASN A 71 2.86 2.47 -13.43
CA ASN A 71 4.09 1.65 -13.43
C ASN A 71 4.79 1.66 -12.06
N THR A 72 4.49 2.65 -11.21
CA THR A 72 5.11 2.82 -9.89
C THR A 72 4.13 3.51 -8.96
N VAL A 73 4.00 2.98 -7.75
CA VAL A 73 3.18 3.55 -6.67
C VAL A 73 4.10 3.89 -5.51
N ILE A 74 4.03 5.13 -5.03
CA ILE A 74 4.79 5.59 -3.86
C ILE A 74 3.85 5.56 -2.65
N ILE A 75 4.21 4.79 -1.62
CA ILE A 75 3.47 4.72 -0.36
C ILE A 75 4.22 5.52 0.69
N ILE A 76 3.57 6.56 1.21
CA ILE A 76 4.10 7.40 2.28
C ILE A 76 3.34 7.07 3.56
N SER A 77 4.05 6.74 4.63
CA SER A 77 3.44 6.39 5.92
C SER A 77 4.26 6.92 7.09
N PRO A 78 3.62 7.24 8.23
CA PRO A 78 4.34 7.65 9.42
C PRO A 78 5.05 6.47 10.10
N SER A 79 6.15 6.74 10.79
CA SER A 79 6.74 5.80 11.73
C SER A 79 5.99 5.82 13.05
N HIS A 80 5.50 4.66 13.50
CA HIS A 80 4.86 4.48 14.81
C HIS A 80 5.79 3.95 15.89
N ARG A 81 7.04 3.65 15.54
CA ARG A 81 8.00 3.01 16.46
C ARG A 81 9.15 3.93 16.83
N GLU A 82 9.76 4.53 15.82
CA GLU A 82 10.98 5.32 15.99
C GLU A 82 10.81 6.71 15.41
N TYR A 83 11.33 7.70 16.12
CA TYR A 83 11.43 9.06 15.60
C TYR A 83 12.75 9.22 14.82
N PHE A 84 12.66 9.80 13.64
CA PHE A 84 13.83 10.20 12.86
C PHE A 84 13.51 11.46 12.06
N ARG A 85 14.56 12.21 11.71
CA ARG A 85 14.46 13.34 10.79
C ARG A 85 14.64 12.83 9.35
N GLY A 86 13.81 13.31 8.43
CA GLY A 86 13.86 12.92 7.02
C GLY A 86 12.92 11.76 6.68
N ILE A 87 13.25 11.00 5.64
CA ILE A 87 12.50 9.83 5.17
C ILE A 87 13.36 8.57 5.32
N SER A 88 12.70 7.42 5.47
CA SER A 88 13.35 6.11 5.45
C SER A 88 12.79 5.30 4.30
N ILE A 89 13.67 4.71 3.51
CA ILE A 89 13.32 3.78 2.43
C ILE A 89 13.95 2.43 2.75
N PHE A 90 13.24 1.36 2.45
CA PHE A 90 13.78 0.01 2.61
C PHE A 90 14.78 -0.29 1.48
N ASP A 91 16.02 -0.61 1.84
CA ASP A 91 17.08 -1.00 0.89
C ASP A 91 17.02 -2.51 0.62
N GLY A 92 16.08 -2.92 -0.23
CA GLY A 92 15.90 -4.32 -0.64
C GLY A 92 15.28 -4.43 -2.02
N ASP A 93 14.87 -5.64 -2.41
CA ASP A 93 14.37 -5.91 -3.77
C ASP A 93 12.85 -5.91 -3.85
N ALA A 94 12.15 -6.30 -2.78
CA ALA A 94 10.69 -6.44 -2.79
C ALA A 94 10.06 -6.40 -1.39
N TYR A 95 8.77 -6.12 -1.34
CA TYR A 95 7.89 -6.40 -0.20
C TYR A 95 7.07 -7.64 -0.48
N ARG A 96 7.12 -8.62 0.43
CA ARG A 96 6.26 -9.80 0.35
C ARG A 96 4.88 -9.48 0.91
N THR A 97 3.84 -9.88 0.16
CA THR A 97 2.46 -9.88 0.61
C THR A 97 1.91 -11.31 0.52
N PRO A 98 0.78 -11.63 1.18
CA PRO A 98 0.12 -12.91 0.95
C PRO A 98 -0.32 -13.14 -0.50
N LEU A 99 -0.42 -12.09 -1.33
CA LEU A 99 -0.80 -12.20 -2.75
C LEU A 99 0.41 -12.27 -3.70
N GLY A 100 1.64 -12.23 -3.16
CA GLY A 100 2.87 -12.27 -3.94
C GLY A 100 3.83 -11.13 -3.58
N ASP A 101 4.98 -11.16 -4.23
CA ASP A 101 6.06 -10.19 -4.01
C ASP A 101 5.82 -8.96 -4.89
N VAL A 102 5.90 -7.78 -4.26
CA VAL A 102 5.81 -6.48 -4.94
C VAL A 102 7.23 -5.93 -5.08
N PRO A 103 7.79 -5.87 -6.30
CA PRO A 103 9.15 -5.42 -6.52
C PRO A 103 9.28 -3.92 -6.21
N LEU A 104 10.43 -3.52 -5.67
CA LEU A 104 10.78 -2.13 -5.50
C LEU A 104 11.29 -1.54 -6.81
N ASN A 105 10.87 -0.30 -7.11
CA ASN A 105 11.43 0.46 -8.21
C ASN A 105 12.73 1.14 -7.74
N ASN A 106 13.86 0.46 -7.91
CA ASN A 106 15.17 0.96 -7.51
C ASN A 106 15.56 2.25 -8.23
N GLU A 107 15.20 2.41 -9.51
CA GLU A 107 15.49 3.67 -10.23
C GLU A 107 14.76 4.86 -9.59
N MET A 108 13.50 4.67 -9.16
CA MET A 108 12.75 5.70 -8.45
C MET A 108 13.30 5.94 -7.04
N ILE A 109 13.70 4.88 -6.34
CA ILE A 109 14.33 5.00 -5.00
C ILE A 109 15.61 5.84 -5.10
N ASP A 110 16.48 5.53 -6.06
CA ASP A 110 17.74 6.24 -6.27
C ASP A 110 17.50 7.73 -6.55
N LYS A 111 16.49 8.05 -7.37
CA LYS A 111 16.07 9.45 -7.63
C LYS A 111 15.59 10.16 -6.37
N ILE A 112 14.78 9.50 -5.55
CA ILE A 112 14.28 10.08 -4.29
C ILE A 112 15.46 10.34 -3.33
N ILE A 113 16.41 9.41 -3.25
CA ILE A 113 17.59 9.55 -2.40
C ILE A 113 18.52 10.65 -2.91
N SER A 114 18.78 10.73 -4.21
CA SER A 114 19.69 11.74 -4.79
C SER A 114 19.18 13.16 -4.59
N ASP A 115 17.85 13.34 -4.60
CA ASP A 115 17.21 14.65 -4.44
C ASP A 115 16.91 14.99 -2.96
N SER A 116 17.15 14.05 -2.04
CA SER A 116 17.02 14.27 -0.60
C SER A 116 18.24 15.04 -0.08
N LYS A 117 18.02 16.30 0.33
CA LYS A 117 19.03 17.17 0.96
C LYS A 117 19.32 16.79 2.41
#